data_AF-A0A843REK3-F1
#
_entry.id   AF-A0A843REK3-F1
#
_cell.length_a   1.000
_cell.length_b   1.000
_cell.length_c   1.000
_cell.angle_alpha   90.00
_cell.angle_beta   90.00
_cell.angle_gamma   90.00
#
_symmetry.space_group_name_H-M   'P 1'
#
loop_
_entity.id
_entity.type
_entity.pdbx_description
1 polymer ?
#
loop_
_entity_poly.entity_id
_entity_poly.type
_entity_poly.pdbx_seq_one_letter_code
_entity_poly.pdbx_strand_id
1 'polypeptide(L)'
;MASVRRGALFWICLISALGATGSAAAFCNEPAAPYCLRDRGKFADERSMRDCRWNVESYVTKLRDHANCLVRDAEVEGRRMVEEAQHEAYKARDKAEAAAARFECKADGDRVCY
;
A
#
# COMPACT_ATOMS: atom_id res chain seq x y z
N MET A 1 46.71 43.98 -0.93
CA MET A 1 45.47 43.57 -0.25
C MET A 1 44.46 43.16 -1.32
N ALA A 2 43.69 42.08 -1.07
CA ALA A 2 42.71 41.37 -1.92
C ALA A 2 43.32 40.67 -3.16
N SER A 3 43.43 39.34 -3.33
CA SER A 3 42.68 38.16 -2.85
C SER A 3 41.16 38.29 -3.00
N VAL A 4 40.56 37.60 -3.97
CA VAL A 4 39.87 36.33 -3.77
C VAL A 4 39.26 35.86 -5.10
N ARG A 5 39.47 34.56 -5.35
CA ARG A 5 39.05 33.76 -6.50
C ARG A 5 37.52 33.78 -6.65
N ARG A 6 37.01 34.06 -7.85
CA ARG A 6 35.59 33.89 -8.19
C ARG A 6 35.29 32.39 -8.27
N GLY A 7 34.88 31.86 -7.14
CA GLY A 7 34.51 30.46 -6.94
C GLY A 7 33.30 30.07 -7.77
N ALA A 8 33.48 28.96 -8.48
CA ALA A 8 32.46 28.18 -9.13
C ALA A 8 31.47 27.62 -8.09
N LEU A 9 30.40 28.33 -7.77
CA LEU A 9 29.31 27.84 -6.92
C LEU A 9 28.01 28.52 -7.33
N PHE A 10 27.50 28.21 -8.52
CA PHE A 10 26.17 28.70 -8.96
C PHE A 10 25.35 27.61 -9.67
N TRP A 11 25.54 26.34 -9.28
CA TRP A 11 24.91 25.21 -9.98
C TRP A 11 24.48 24.06 -9.06
N ILE A 12 24.07 24.34 -7.81
CA ILE A 12 23.50 23.33 -6.92
C ILE A 12 22.38 23.97 -6.10
N CYS A 13 21.17 24.03 -6.66
CA CYS A 13 19.91 24.13 -5.92
C CYS A 13 18.71 23.92 -6.87
N LEU A 14 18.73 22.86 -7.68
CA LEU A 14 17.60 22.50 -8.54
C LEU A 14 17.26 21.00 -8.51
N ILE A 15 17.52 20.32 -7.40
CA ILE A 15 17.14 18.91 -7.22
C ILE A 15 16.64 18.70 -5.79
N SER A 16 15.46 19.24 -5.50
CA SER A 16 14.65 18.82 -4.34
C SER A 16 13.16 18.80 -4.69
N ALA A 17 12.82 18.33 -5.89
CA ALA A 17 11.50 17.76 -6.14
C ALA A 17 11.64 16.24 -6.05
N LEU A 18 12.02 15.75 -4.85
CA LEU A 18 11.79 14.34 -4.54
C LEU A 18 10.28 14.18 -4.55
N GLY A 19 9.80 13.48 -5.58
CA GLY A 19 8.39 13.15 -5.75
C GLY A 19 7.87 12.51 -4.49
N ALA A 20 7.12 13.29 -3.71
CA ALA A 20 6.00 12.73 -2.97
C ALA A 20 5.01 12.25 -4.04
N THR A 21 5.25 11.04 -4.58
CA THR A 21 4.15 10.23 -5.09
C THR A 21 3.29 9.96 -3.88
N GLY A 22 2.43 10.91 -3.55
CA GLY A 22 1.37 10.70 -2.60
C GLY A 22 0.68 9.44 -3.04
N SER A 23 0.76 8.41 -2.21
CA SER A 23 -0.17 7.30 -2.24
C SER A 23 -1.53 7.94 -2.03
N ALA A 24 -2.15 8.35 -3.15
CA ALA A 24 -3.57 8.61 -3.17
C ALA A 24 -4.17 7.33 -2.63
N ALA A 25 -4.67 7.38 -1.39
CA ALA A 25 -5.44 6.32 -0.80
C ALA A 25 -6.65 6.16 -1.72
N ALA A 26 -6.49 5.31 -2.74
CA ALA A 26 -7.51 5.04 -3.72
C ALA A 26 -8.49 4.12 -3.02
N PHE A 27 -9.39 4.73 -2.24
CA PHE A 27 -10.52 4.02 -1.67
C PHE A 27 -11.23 3.27 -2.81
N CYS A 28 -11.39 1.96 -2.64
CA CYS A 28 -12.09 1.12 -3.59
C CYS A 28 -13.59 1.46 -3.53
N ASN A 29 -13.98 2.54 -4.21
CA ASN A 29 -15.37 2.99 -4.24
C ASN A 29 -16.18 2.07 -5.15
N GLU A 30 -17.31 1.58 -4.65
CA GLU A 30 -18.22 0.76 -5.44
C GLU A 30 -18.90 1.63 -6.52
N PRO A 31 -18.86 1.22 -7.80
CA PRO A 31 -19.56 1.96 -8.83
C PRO A 31 -21.08 1.83 -8.66
N ALA A 32 -21.81 2.91 -8.90
CA ALA A 32 -23.26 2.90 -8.89
C ALA A 32 -23.83 2.27 -10.17
N ALA A 33 -24.85 1.43 -10.04
CA ALA A 33 -25.54 0.83 -11.17
C ALA A 33 -26.23 1.90 -12.04
N PRO A 34 -26.17 1.79 -13.38
CA PRO A 34 -26.82 2.75 -14.27
C PRO A 34 -28.36 2.70 -14.13
N TYR A 35 -29.00 3.85 -14.28
CA TYR A 35 -30.45 4.00 -14.07
C TYR A 35 -31.28 3.00 -14.89
N CYS A 36 -30.88 2.72 -16.12
CA CYS A 36 -31.61 1.80 -17.00
C CYS A 36 -31.64 0.34 -16.52
N LEU A 37 -30.77 -0.08 -15.60
CA LEU A 37 -30.86 -1.39 -14.94
C LEU A 37 -31.77 -1.37 -13.71
N ARG A 38 -32.05 -0.19 -13.17
CA ARG A 38 -32.95 0.01 -12.02
C ARG A 38 -34.38 0.24 -12.45
N ASP A 39 -34.56 0.83 -13.63
CA ASP A 39 -35.86 1.15 -14.19
C ASP A 39 -36.59 -0.13 -14.64
N ARG A 40 -37.91 -0.18 -14.42
CA ARG A 40 -38.74 -1.32 -14.81
C ARG A 40 -39.52 -0.96 -16.06
N GLY A 41 -39.29 -1.66 -17.16
CA GLY A 41 -40.05 -1.43 -18.38
C GLY A 41 -39.29 -1.83 -19.64
N LYS A 42 -39.79 -1.33 -20.78
CA LYS A 42 -39.10 -1.42 -22.07
C LYS A 42 -38.43 -0.09 -22.36
N PHE A 43 -37.39 -0.11 -23.19
CA PHE A 43 -36.81 1.12 -23.70
C PHE A 43 -37.84 1.90 -24.52
N ALA A 44 -37.89 3.22 -24.35
CA ALA A 44 -38.78 4.09 -25.12
C ALA A 44 -38.44 4.09 -26.62
N ASP A 45 -37.15 3.94 -26.93
CA ASP A 45 -36.62 3.99 -28.28
C ASP A 45 -35.24 3.31 -28.38
N GLU A 46 -34.79 3.12 -29.62
CA GLU A 46 -33.50 2.53 -30.01
C GLU A 46 -32.28 3.28 -29.42
N ARG A 47 -32.33 4.61 -29.30
CA ARG A 47 -31.23 5.40 -28.72
C ARG A 47 -31.13 5.12 -27.22
N SER A 48 -32.25 5.13 -26.50
CA SER A 48 -32.31 4.80 -25.07
C SER A 48 -31.72 3.40 -24.77
N MET A 49 -31.98 2.43 -25.66
CA MET A 49 -31.38 1.09 -25.55
C MET A 49 -29.85 1.10 -25.77
N ARG A 50 -29.36 1.82 -26.78
CA ARG A 50 -27.90 1.90 -27.06
C ARG A 50 -27.15 2.64 -25.96
N ASP A 51 -27.72 3.73 -25.45
CA ASP A 51 -27.12 4.49 -24.35
C ASP A 51 -27.06 3.63 -23.08
N CYS A 52 -28.12 2.87 -22.80
CA CYS A 52 -28.09 1.90 -21.71
C CYS A 52 -27.01 0.84 -21.90
N ARG A 53 -26.88 0.26 -23.10
CA ARG A 53 -25.83 -0.73 -23.39
C ARG A 53 -24.44 -0.17 -23.10
N TRP A 54 -24.12 1.03 -23.59
CA TRP A 54 -22.85 1.69 -23.29
C TRP A 54 -22.65 1.83 -21.78
N ASN A 55 -23.65 2.36 -21.07
CA ASN A 55 -23.56 2.57 -19.63
C ASN A 55 -23.34 1.27 -18.86
N VAL A 56 -23.97 0.17 -19.29
CA VAL A 56 -23.77 -1.16 -18.71
C VAL A 56 -22.36 -1.67 -18.98
N GLU A 57 -21.84 -1.54 -20.20
CA GLU A 57 -20.46 -1.94 -20.54
C GLU A 57 -19.42 -1.16 -19.73
N SER A 58 -19.64 0.16 -19.57
CA SER A 58 -18.82 0.99 -18.69
C SER A 58 -18.92 0.56 -17.23
N TYR A 59 -20.13 0.25 -16.75
CA TYR A 59 -20.38 -0.22 -15.40
C TYR A 59 -19.68 -1.55 -15.10
N VAL A 60 -19.71 -2.50 -16.03
CA VAL A 60 -19.00 -3.78 -15.92
C VAL A 60 -17.50 -3.58 -15.82
N THR A 61 -16.93 -2.69 -16.64
CA THR A 61 -15.51 -2.34 -16.54
C THR A 61 -15.17 -1.78 -15.16
N LYS A 62 -15.97 -0.84 -14.65
CA LYS A 62 -15.78 -0.27 -13.31
C LYS A 62 -15.91 -1.31 -12.18
N LEU A 63 -16.81 -2.29 -12.32
CA LEU A 63 -16.93 -3.38 -11.36
C LEU A 63 -15.69 -4.26 -11.34
N ARG A 64 -15.09 -4.55 -12.51
CA ARG A 64 -13.82 -5.29 -12.59
C ARG A 64 -12.69 -4.50 -11.92
N ASP A 65 -12.61 -3.20 -12.19
CA ASP A 65 -11.61 -2.32 -11.57
C ASP A 65 -11.79 -2.26 -10.04
N HIS A 66 -13.03 -2.19 -9.57
CA HIS A 66 -13.37 -2.22 -8.15
C HIS A 66 -12.96 -3.55 -7.50
N ALA A 67 -13.28 -4.69 -8.13
CA ALA A 67 -12.86 -6.01 -7.63
C ALA A 67 -11.33 -6.13 -7.55
N ASN A 68 -10.62 -5.69 -8.60
CA ASN A 68 -9.15 -5.66 -8.61
C ASN A 68 -8.58 -4.74 -7.52
N CYS A 69 -9.25 -3.62 -7.25
CA CYS A 69 -8.90 -2.73 -6.15
C CYS A 69 -9.00 -3.44 -4.80
N LEU A 70 -10.13 -4.10 -4.53
CA LEU A 70 -10.36 -4.84 -3.28
C LEU A 70 -9.32 -5.94 -3.06
N VAL A 71 -8.99 -6.71 -4.10
CA VAL A 71 -7.95 -7.76 -4.03
C VAL A 71 -6.60 -7.14 -3.66
N ARG A 72 -6.20 -6.05 -4.33
CA ARG A 72 -4.93 -5.38 -4.07
C ARG A 72 -4.87 -4.81 -2.64
N ASP A 73 -5.97 -4.24 -2.16
CA ASP A 73 -6.05 -3.68 -0.80
C ASP A 73 -5.92 -4.78 0.26
N ALA A 74 -6.61 -5.91 0.06
CA ALA A 74 -6.49 -7.08 0.91
C ALA A 74 -5.07 -7.68 0.92
N GLU A 75 -4.39 -7.72 -0.23
CA GLU A 75 -2.99 -8.18 -0.30
C GLU A 75 -2.02 -7.26 0.43
N VAL A 76 -2.20 -5.95 0.32
CA VAL A 76 -1.34 -4.97 0.99
C VAL A 76 -1.49 -5.11 2.50
N GLU A 77 -2.72 -5.15 2.99
CA GLU A 77 -2.96 -5.30 4.43
C GLU A 77 -2.52 -6.68 4.93
N GLY A 78 -2.75 -7.73 4.15
CA GLY A 78 -2.28 -9.08 4.47
C GLY A 78 -0.75 -9.16 4.58
N ARG A 79 -0.01 -8.53 3.66
CA ARG A 79 1.46 -8.43 3.75
C ARG A 79 1.89 -7.70 5.01
N ARG A 80 1.25 -6.59 5.34
CA ARG A 80 1.56 -5.81 6.55
C ARG A 80 1.37 -6.63 7.82
N MET A 81 0.25 -7.35 7.93
CA MET A 81 0.01 -8.24 9.07
C MET A 81 1.05 -9.37 9.17
N VAL A 82 1.45 -9.95 8.04
CA VAL A 82 2.48 -11.01 8.02
C VAL A 82 3.85 -10.46 8.44
N GLU A 83 4.25 -9.29 7.95
CA GLU A 83 5.51 -8.65 8.32
C GLU A 83 5.56 -8.29 9.82
N GLU A 84 4.48 -7.72 10.35
CA GLU A 84 4.35 -7.43 11.78
C GLU A 84 4.44 -8.71 12.63
N ALA A 85 3.70 -9.76 12.27
CA ALA A 85 3.73 -11.04 12.97
C ALA A 85 5.12 -11.71 12.90
N GLN A 86 5.79 -11.65 11.75
CA GLN A 86 7.16 -12.16 11.62
C GLN A 86 8.13 -11.40 12.51
N HIS A 87 8.05 -10.06 12.53
CA HIS A 87 8.91 -9.24 13.37
C HIS A 87 8.75 -9.58 14.86
N GLU A 88 7.51 -9.76 15.32
CA GLU A 88 7.24 -10.19 16.70
C GLU A 88 7.76 -11.59 17.00
N ALA A 89 7.58 -12.54 16.07
CA ALA A 89 8.10 -13.90 16.20
C ALA A 89 9.63 -13.91 16.30
N TYR A 90 10.33 -13.13 15.48
CA TYR A 90 11.79 -12.99 15.56
C TYR A 90 12.24 -12.44 16.92
N LYS A 91 11.59 -11.37 17.40
CA LYS A 91 11.89 -10.77 18.71
C LYS A 91 11.65 -11.74 19.86
N ALA A 92 10.60 -12.57 19.77
CA ALA A 92 10.32 -13.61 20.76
C ALA A 92 11.39 -14.70 20.75
N ARG A 93 11.82 -15.14 19.56
CA ARG A 93 12.90 -16.13 19.40
C ARG A 93 14.21 -15.62 19.98
N ASP A 94 14.64 -14.42 19.64
CA ASP A 94 15.90 -13.85 20.13
C ASP A 94 15.90 -13.72 21.67
N LYS A 95 14.75 -13.36 22.26
CA LYS A 95 14.58 -13.35 23.72
C LYS A 95 14.67 -14.75 24.32
N ALA A 96 14.08 -15.75 23.68
CA ALA A 96 14.14 -17.14 24.13
C ALA A 96 15.58 -17.68 24.08
N GLU A 97 16.31 -17.41 23.01
CA GLU A 97 17.72 -17.77 22.85
C GLU A 97 18.59 -17.07 23.91
N ALA A 98 18.41 -15.77 24.14
CA ALA A 98 19.11 -15.04 25.19
C ALA A 98 18.80 -15.57 26.59
N ALA A 99 17.54 -15.98 26.85
CA ALA A 99 17.15 -16.59 28.10
C ALA A 99 17.79 -17.97 28.30
N ALA A 100 17.84 -18.79 27.24
CA ALA A 100 18.51 -20.10 27.26
C ALA A 100 20.02 -19.95 27.53
N ALA A 101 20.70 -19.06 26.83
CA ALA A 101 22.13 -18.80 27.06
C ALA A 101 22.42 -18.33 28.50
N ARG A 102 21.55 -17.48 29.06
CA ARG A 102 21.66 -17.06 30.47
C ARG A 102 21.43 -18.20 31.44
N PHE A 103 20.52 -19.12 31.13
CA PHE A 103 20.27 -20.31 31.93
C PHE A 103 21.49 -21.24 31.92
N GLU A 104 22.02 -21.56 30.74
CA GLU A 104 23.21 -22.41 30.58
C GLU A 104 24.42 -21.83 31.31
N CYS A 105 24.67 -20.52 31.18
CA CYS A 105 25.77 -19.86 31.88
C CYS A 105 25.64 -19.99 33.41
N LYS A 106 24.43 -19.88 33.97
CA LYS A 106 24.19 -20.09 35.40
C LYS A 106 24.33 -21.55 35.82
N ALA A 107 23.95 -22.49 34.96
CA ALA A 107 24.03 -23.92 35.24
C ALA A 107 25.47 -24.43 35.32
N ASP A 108 26.39 -23.84 34.53
CA ASP A 108 27.82 -24.19 34.53
C ASP A 108 28.54 -23.85 35.85
N GLY A 109 28.01 -22.92 36.66
CA GLY A 109 28.48 -22.63 38.03
C GLY A 109 29.89 -22.01 38.18
N ASP A 110 30.71 -22.02 37.13
CA ASP A 110 32.15 -21.71 37.19
C ASP A 110 32.53 -20.35 36.58
N ARG A 111 31.56 -19.59 36.04
CA ARG A 111 31.81 -18.29 35.37
C ARG A 111 30.79 -17.22 35.76
N VAL A 112 31.24 -15.96 35.80
CA VAL A 112 30.38 -14.79 36.00
C VAL A 112 29.67 -14.46 34.68
N CYS A 113 28.34 -14.55 34.69
CA CYS A 113 27.47 -14.21 33.55
C CYS A 113 27.10 -12.71 33.60
N TYR A 114 27.22 -12.01 32.46
CA TYR A 114 26.79 -10.61 32.29
C TYR A 114 25.57 -10.53 31.36
#